data_AF-A0A2G6E432-F1
#
_entry.id   AF-A0A2G6E432-F1
#
_cell.length_a   1.000
_cell.length_b   1.000
_cell.length_c   1.000
_cell.angle_alpha   90.00
_cell.angle_beta   90.00
_cell.angle_gamma   90.00
#
_symmetry.space_group_name_H-M   'P 1'
#
loop_
_entity.id
_entity.type
_entity.pdbx_description
1 polymer ?
#
loop_
_entity_poly.entity_id
_entity_poly.type
_entity_poly.pdbx_seq_one_letter_code
_entity_poly.pdbx_strand_id
1 'polypeptide(L)'
;MAARDIFHEMVKHAFIQDGWRITDDPLRPYRKCIQQILQQYQNYAVSQDGIETEVISDTEHDHYQLVHVGWHNKRRVYGCAFHLDTKDGKIWVQYNGTELHIAEEFERCHTTVFWLPIIAKSSSVSPS
;
A
#
# COMPACT_ATOMS: atom_id res chain seq x y z
N MET A 1 -27.65 -26.05 -7.70
CA MET A 1 -26.67 -25.79 -6.63
C MET A 1 -26.06 -27.12 -6.20
N ALA A 2 -24.74 -27.21 -6.15
CA ALA A 2 -24.07 -28.43 -5.70
C ALA A 2 -24.10 -28.50 -4.17
N ALA A 3 -24.04 -29.70 -3.58
CA ALA A 3 -24.07 -29.89 -2.12
C ALA A 3 -22.91 -29.15 -1.40
N ARG A 4 -21.78 -28.93 -2.08
CA ARG A 4 -20.66 -28.09 -1.58
C ARG A 4 -21.05 -26.63 -1.40
N ASP A 5 -21.88 -26.08 -2.27
CA ASP A 5 -22.30 -24.68 -2.21
C ASP A 5 -23.21 -24.46 -1.00
N ILE A 6 -24.09 -25.42 -0.70
CA ILE A 6 -25.02 -25.33 0.44
C ILE A 6 -24.24 -25.32 1.77
N PHE A 7 -23.28 -26.22 1.93
CA PHE A 7 -22.49 -26.28 3.16
C PHE A 7 -21.63 -25.02 3.34
N HIS A 8 -21.01 -24.52 2.26
CA HIS A 8 -20.21 -23.29 2.27
C HIS A 8 -21.03 -22.08 2.72
N GLU A 9 -22.25 -21.93 2.20
CA GLU A 9 -23.15 -20.83 2.58
C GLU A 9 -23.66 -20.96 4.02
N MET A 10 -24.00 -22.17 4.48
CA MET A 10 -24.40 -22.38 5.88
C MET A 10 -23.29 -21.99 6.87
N VAL A 11 -22.04 -22.32 6.56
CA VAL A 11 -20.87 -21.95 7.39
C VAL A 11 -20.66 -20.43 7.36
N LYS A 12 -20.73 -19.79 6.20
CA LYS A 12 -20.65 -18.32 6.09
C LYS A 12 -21.72 -17.63 6.95
N HIS A 13 -22.97 -18.12 6.88
CA HIS A 13 -24.08 -17.56 7.65
C HIS A 13 -23.90 -17.71 9.16
N ALA A 14 -23.44 -18.87 9.63
CA ALA A 14 -23.20 -19.10 11.07
C ALA A 14 -22.15 -18.12 11.61
N PHE A 15 -21.03 -17.93 10.90
CA PHE A 15 -20.02 -16.96 11.28
C PHE A 15 -20.54 -15.52 11.29
N ILE A 16 -21.35 -15.13 10.30
CA ILE A 16 -21.96 -13.79 10.27
C ILE A 16 -22.90 -13.59 11.46
N GLN A 17 -23.69 -14.59 11.84
CA GLN A 17 -24.56 -14.54 13.02
C GLN A 17 -23.77 -14.41 14.33
N ASP A 18 -22.58 -15.02 14.40
CA ASP A 18 -21.65 -14.89 15.51
C ASP A 18 -20.87 -13.57 15.51
N GLY A 19 -21.20 -12.64 14.61
CA GLY A 19 -20.60 -11.30 14.52
C GLY A 19 -19.31 -11.24 13.70
N TRP A 20 -18.93 -12.31 13.01
CA TRP A 20 -17.77 -12.29 12.13
C TRP A 20 -18.07 -11.58 10.82
N ARG A 21 -17.22 -10.61 10.47
CA ARG A 21 -17.25 -9.95 9.17
C ARG A 21 -16.49 -10.78 8.14
N ILE A 22 -17.20 -11.66 7.45
CA ILE A 22 -16.72 -12.36 6.25
C ILE A 22 -16.77 -11.39 5.07
N THR A 23 -15.71 -11.37 4.27
CA THR A 23 -15.63 -10.53 3.07
C THR A 23 -14.94 -11.31 1.97
N ASP A 24 -15.50 -11.21 0.77
CA ASP A 24 -14.91 -11.77 -0.44
C ASP A 24 -13.98 -10.74 -1.13
N ASP A 25 -13.63 -9.63 -0.45
CA ASP A 25 -12.73 -8.60 -0.96
C ASP A 25 -11.28 -9.13 -1.03
N PRO A 26 -10.77 -9.45 -2.24
CA PRO A 26 -9.45 -10.02 -2.39
C PRO A 26 -8.34 -9.00 -2.10
N LEU A 27 -8.66 -7.69 -2.06
CA LEU A 27 -7.70 -6.61 -1.83
C LEU A 27 -7.50 -6.30 -0.36
N ARG A 28 -8.41 -6.73 0.53
CA ARG A 28 -8.33 -6.43 1.96
C ARG A 28 -6.97 -6.74 2.60
N PRO A 29 -6.29 -7.87 2.28
CA PRO A 29 -4.96 -8.14 2.80
C PRO A 29 -3.91 -7.13 2.30
N TYR A 30 -3.99 -6.72 1.04
CA TYR A 30 -3.08 -5.74 0.44
C TYR A 30 -3.26 -4.35 1.05
N ARG A 31 -4.51 -3.88 1.16
CA ARG A 31 -4.84 -2.60 1.81
C ARG A 31 -4.28 -2.53 3.23
N LYS A 32 -4.47 -3.60 3.99
CA LYS A 32 -3.94 -3.71 5.37
C LYS A 32 -2.41 -3.69 5.39
N CYS A 33 -1.77 -4.46 4.51
CA CYS A 33 -0.32 -4.50 4.41
C CYS A 33 0.26 -3.11 4.06
N ILE A 34 -0.29 -2.45 3.03
CA ILE A 34 0.12 -1.10 2.61
C ILE A 34 0.04 -0.12 3.78
N GLN A 35 -1.10 -0.08 4.47
CA GLN A 35 -1.29 0.81 5.62
C GLN A 35 -0.29 0.52 6.76
N GLN A 36 0.00 -0.75 7.04
CA GLN A 36 0.98 -1.13 8.05
C GLN A 36 2.39 -0.68 7.70
N ILE A 37 2.80 -0.88 6.44
CA ILE A 37 4.07 -0.42 5.90
C ILE A 37 4.18 1.11 6.06
N LEU A 38 3.20 1.86 5.57
CA LEU A 38 3.20 3.32 5.66
C LEU A 38 3.27 3.82 7.11
N GLN A 39 2.50 3.20 8.02
CA GLN A 39 2.52 3.54 9.44
C GLN A 39 3.88 3.25 10.08
N GLN A 40 4.51 2.13 9.72
CA GLN A 40 5.83 1.77 10.22
C GLN A 40 6.88 2.82 9.80
N TYR A 41 6.85 3.27 8.54
CA TYR A 41 7.75 4.33 8.07
C TYR A 41 7.45 5.70 8.66
N GLN A 42 6.19 6.03 8.87
CA GLN A 42 5.81 7.23 9.62
C GLN A 42 6.45 7.23 11.01
N ASN A 43 6.45 6.08 11.69
CA ASN A 43 7.02 5.95 13.04
C ASN A 43 8.56 5.94 13.06
N TYR A 44 9.20 5.53 11.96
CA TYR A 44 10.67 5.60 11.81
C TYR A 44 11.17 6.98 11.46
N ALA A 45 10.33 7.81 10.85
CA ALA A 45 10.69 9.19 10.55
C ALA A 45 10.91 9.93 11.88
N VAL A 46 12.18 10.19 12.21
CA VAL A 46 12.53 11.11 13.27
C VAL A 46 11.93 12.45 12.89
N SER A 47 11.05 13.00 13.73
CA SER A 47 10.54 14.36 13.53
C SER A 47 11.71 15.33 13.60
N GLN A 48 12.21 15.73 12.42
CA GLN A 48 13.23 16.76 12.31
C GLN A 48 12.54 18.11 12.44
N ASP A 49 13.12 19.01 13.23
CA ASP A 49 12.59 20.34 13.58
C ASP A 49 11.60 20.93 12.56
N GLY A 50 10.30 20.77 12.84
CA GLY A 50 9.20 21.37 12.08
C GLY A 50 8.75 20.61 10.82
N ILE A 51 9.24 19.39 10.58
CA ILE A 51 8.81 18.49 9.50
C ILE A 51 8.11 17.28 10.10
N GLU A 52 6.86 17.08 9.69
CA GLU A 52 6.04 15.93 10.02
C GLU A 52 6.01 14.95 8.84
N THR A 53 5.87 13.67 9.17
CA THR A 53 5.56 12.63 8.19
C THR A 53 4.11 12.25 8.38
N GLU A 54 3.30 12.40 7.34
CA GLU A 54 1.87 12.14 7.35
C GLU A 54 1.55 10.94 6.45
N VAL A 55 0.62 10.10 6.89
CA VAL A 55 0.03 9.03 6.08
C VAL A 55 -1.30 9.53 5.55
N ILE A 56 -1.45 9.55 4.22
CA ILE A 56 -2.72 9.85 3.54
C ILE A 56 -3.24 8.55 2.96
N SER A 57 -4.43 8.12 3.40
CA SER A 57 -5.06 6.89 2.95
C SER A 57 -6.48 7.17 2.46
N ASP A 58 -6.69 6.99 1.17
CA ASP A 58 -7.99 6.94 0.55
C ASP A 58 -8.36 5.47 0.31
N THR A 59 -9.10 4.90 1.27
CA THR A 59 -9.54 3.49 1.19
C THR A 59 -10.72 3.27 0.26
N GLU A 60 -11.37 4.34 -0.22
CA GLU A 60 -12.47 4.25 -1.17
C GLU A 60 -11.94 4.11 -2.60
N HIS A 61 -10.89 4.86 -2.92
CA HIS A 61 -10.25 4.87 -4.25
C HIS A 61 -8.93 4.09 -4.32
N ASP A 62 -8.52 3.48 -3.20
CA ASP A 62 -7.29 2.69 -3.08
C ASP A 62 -6.00 3.47 -3.37
N HIS A 63 -5.91 4.70 -2.87
CA HIS A 63 -4.72 5.55 -2.96
C HIS A 63 -4.06 5.74 -1.60
N TYR A 64 -2.76 5.51 -1.54
CA TYR A 64 -2.01 5.54 -0.28
C TYR A 64 -0.69 6.30 -0.44
N GLN A 65 -0.44 7.26 0.43
CA GLN A 65 0.75 8.10 0.36
C GLN A 65 1.42 8.28 1.74
N LEU A 66 2.73 8.41 1.71
CA LEU A 66 3.55 8.96 2.78
C LEU A 66 4.05 10.34 2.34
N VAL A 67 3.76 11.38 3.10
CA VAL A 67 4.08 12.77 2.72
C VAL A 67 4.87 13.44 3.83
N HIS A 68 5.90 14.20 3.47
CA HIS A 68 6.58 15.11 4.39
C HIS A 68 5.95 16.49 4.31
N VAL A 69 5.59 17.04 5.46
CA VAL A 69 4.85 18.30 5.58
C VAL A 69 5.48 19.14 6.68
N GLY A 70 5.94 20.35 6.36
CA GLY A 70 6.57 21.15 7.39
C GLY A 70 7.30 22.40 6.93
N TRP A 71 8.16 22.91 7.80
CA TRP A 71 9.03 24.04 7.53
C TRP A 71 10.42 23.75 8.09
N HIS A 72 11.44 24.04 7.29
CA HIS A 72 12.84 23.94 7.72
C HIS A 72 13.58 25.19 7.27
N ASN A 73 14.24 25.90 8.18
CA ASN A 73 14.99 27.14 7.88
C ASN A 73 14.18 28.17 7.05
N LYS A 74 12.92 28.41 7.44
CA LYS A 74 11.97 29.31 6.74
C LYS A 74 11.62 28.88 5.31
N ARG A 75 11.96 27.66 4.90
CA ARG A 75 11.56 27.07 3.63
C ARG A 75 10.45 26.05 3.86
N ARG A 76 9.44 26.07 2.99
CA ARG A 76 8.38 25.07 3.00
C ARG A 76 8.96 23.72 2.60
N VAL A 77 8.68 22.70 3.40
CA VAL A 77 8.90 21.29 3.04
C VAL A 77 7.54 20.69 2.76
N TYR A 78 7.35 20.24 1.52
CA TYR A 78 6.16 19.51 1.10
C TYR A 78 6.53 18.57 -0.04
N GLY A 79 6.29 17.28 0.13
CA GLY A 79 6.57 16.30 -0.91
C GLY A 79 6.12 14.91 -0.54
N CYS A 80 5.63 14.18 -1.55
CA CYS A 80 5.35 12.76 -1.43
C CYS A 80 6.69 12.01 -1.32
N ALA A 81 6.88 11.25 -0.26
CA ALA A 81 7.99 10.31 -0.12
C ALA A 81 7.67 8.99 -0.81
N PHE A 82 6.40 8.58 -0.75
CA PHE A 82 5.96 7.29 -1.25
C PHE A 82 4.49 7.32 -1.68
N HIS A 83 4.17 6.75 -2.84
CA HIS A 83 2.79 6.70 -3.37
C HIS A 83 2.51 5.32 -3.97
N LEU A 84 1.43 4.70 -3.48
CA LEU A 84 0.93 3.41 -3.91
C LEU A 84 -0.54 3.49 -4.30
N ASP A 85 -0.91 2.69 -5.29
CA ASP A 85 -2.31 2.38 -5.58
C ASP A 85 -2.57 0.89 -5.48
N THR A 86 -3.82 0.50 -5.24
CA THR A 86 -4.30 -0.85 -5.55
C THR A 86 -5.25 -0.79 -6.73
N LYS A 87 -4.92 -1.47 -7.85
CA LYS A 87 -5.74 -1.50 -9.08
C LYS A 87 -5.69 -2.89 -9.70
N ASP A 88 -6.82 -3.40 -10.16
CA ASP A 88 -6.94 -4.70 -10.85
C ASP A 88 -6.30 -5.88 -10.08
N GLY A 89 -6.49 -5.94 -8.76
CA GLY A 89 -5.90 -7.03 -7.97
C GLY A 89 -4.41 -6.84 -7.63
N LYS A 90 -3.80 -5.71 -7.98
CA LYS A 90 -2.35 -5.49 -7.93
C LYS A 90 -1.99 -4.23 -7.16
N ILE A 91 -0.81 -4.24 -6.55
CA ILE A 91 -0.19 -3.06 -5.94
C ILE A 91 0.64 -2.34 -7.00
N TRP A 92 0.41 -1.06 -7.18
CA TRP A 92 1.13 -0.19 -8.10
C TRP A 92 1.96 0.82 -7.34
N VAL A 93 3.27 0.86 -7.59
CA VAL A 93 4.14 1.93 -7.09
C VAL A 93 4.09 3.09 -8.07
N GLN A 94 3.48 4.17 -7.63
CA GLN A 94 3.35 5.43 -8.35
C GLN A 94 4.63 6.27 -8.21
N TYR A 95 5.19 6.29 -7.00
CA TYR A 95 6.41 7.02 -6.69
C TYR A 95 7.13 6.39 -5.49
N ASN A 96 8.46 6.26 -5.59
CA ASN A 96 9.34 5.92 -4.47
C ASN A 96 10.51 6.90 -4.39
N GLY A 97 10.47 7.83 -3.44
CA GLY A 97 11.54 8.79 -3.18
C GLY A 97 12.46 8.39 -2.04
N THR A 98 12.39 7.15 -1.58
CA THR A 98 13.14 6.64 -0.43
C THR A 98 14.12 5.56 -0.86
N GLU A 99 15.07 5.21 0.02
CA GLU A 99 15.95 4.06 -0.16
C GLU A 99 15.24 2.71 0.12
N LEU A 100 13.91 2.70 0.29
CA LEU A 100 13.17 1.46 0.50
C LEU A 100 13.35 0.49 -0.66
N HIS A 101 13.73 -0.74 -0.30
CA HIS A 101 13.49 -1.93 -1.09
C HIS A 101 12.04 -2.39 -0.92
N ILE A 102 11.10 -1.61 -1.44
CA ILE A 102 9.65 -1.83 -1.26
C ILE A 102 9.19 -3.24 -1.70
N ALA A 103 9.88 -3.85 -2.67
CA ALA A 103 9.61 -5.20 -3.11
C ALA A 103 9.74 -6.22 -1.96
N GLU A 104 10.76 -6.09 -1.11
CA GLU A 104 11.02 -7.02 -0.01
C GLU A 104 9.96 -6.88 1.11
N GLU A 105 9.53 -5.66 1.39
CA GLU A 105 8.45 -5.42 2.37
C GLU A 105 7.12 -6.04 1.93
N PHE A 106 6.83 -6.01 0.63
CA PHE A 106 5.62 -6.62 0.08
C PHE A 106 5.74 -8.14 -0.13
N GLU A 107 6.95 -8.69 -0.29
CA GLU A 107 7.16 -10.14 -0.25
C GLU A 107 6.70 -10.74 1.09
N ARG A 108 6.92 -10.05 2.21
CA ARG A 108 6.40 -10.47 3.52
C ARG A 108 4.87 -10.59 3.55
N CYS A 109 4.19 -9.81 2.71
CA CYS A 109 2.74 -9.85 2.54
C CYS A 109 2.28 -10.83 1.45
N HIS A 110 3.18 -11.65 0.90
CA HIS A 110 2.91 -12.62 -0.16
C HIS A 110 2.24 -11.98 -1.39
N THR A 111 2.68 -10.77 -1.76
CA THR A 111 2.11 -10.04 -2.89
C THR A 111 3.18 -9.58 -3.87
N THR A 112 2.79 -9.43 -5.14
CA THR A 112 3.66 -8.94 -6.22
C THR A 112 3.37 -7.48 -6.49
N VAL A 113 4.44 -6.68 -6.55
CA VAL A 113 4.37 -5.24 -6.77
C VAL A 113 4.65 -4.93 -8.23
N PHE A 114 3.90 -3.99 -8.80
CA PHE A 114 4.06 -3.51 -10.16
C PHE A 114 4.47 -2.04 -10.12
N TRP A 115 5.45 -1.66 -10.93
CA TRP A 115 5.84 -0.27 -11.07
C TRP A 115 5.02 0.37 -12.19
N LEU A 116 4.56 1.60 -12.01
CA LEU A 116 4.05 2.34 -13.15
C LEU A 116 5.15 2.48 -14.23
N PRO A 117 4.82 2.36 -15.52
CA PRO A 117 5.79 2.40 -16.62
C PRO A 117 6.45 3.77 -16.88
N ILE A 118 6.44 4.70 -15.92
CA ILE A 118 6.98 6.06 -16.14
C ILE A 118 8.51 6.13 -16.06
N ILE A 119 9.23 5.03 -15.80
CA ILE A 119 10.68 4.95 -15.99
C ILE A 119 11.07 3.62 -16.68
N ALA A 120 10.62 3.46 -17.93
CA ALA A 120 11.20 2.48 -18.86
C ALA A 120 11.53 3.14 -20.21
N LYS A 121 12.14 4.34 -20.19
CA LYS A 121 12.86 4.91 -21.34
C LYS A 121 14.00 5.82 -20.88
N SER A 122 15.08 5.24 -20.35
CA SER A 122 16.46 5.75 -20.53
C SER A 122 17.49 4.84 -19.84
N SER A 123 17.64 3.62 -20.34
CA SER A 123 18.89 2.86 -20.19
C SER A 123 18.88 1.72 -21.19
N SER A 124 19.12 2.07 -22.46
CA SER A 124 19.65 1.13 -23.43
C SER A 124 21.05 0.73 -22.98
N VAL A 125 21.18 -0.44 -22.37
CA VAL A 125 22.46 -1.17 -22.34
C VAL A 125 22.37 -2.23 -23.42
N SER A 126 23.11 -2.01 -24.50
CA SER A 126 23.37 -2.99 -25.56
C SER A 126 24.11 -4.19 -24.98
N PRO A 127 23.75 -5.44 -25.33
CA PRO A 127 24.59 -6.58 -25.01
C PRO A 127 25.80 -6.59 -25.94
N SER A 128 27.00 -6.59 -25.36
CA SER A 128 28.23 -7.06 -26.00
C SER A 128 28.24 -8.58 -26.08
#